data_AF-A0A7H4MAE6-F1
#
_entry.id   AF-A0A7H4MAE6-F1
#
_cell.length_a   1.000
_cell.length_b   1.000
_cell.length_c   1.000
_cell.angle_alpha   90.00
_cell.angle_beta   90.00
_cell.angle_gamma   90.00
#
_symmetry.space_group_name_H-M   'P 1'
#
loop_
_entity.id
_entity.type
_entity.pdbx_description
1 polymer ?
#
loop_
_entity_poly.entity_id
_entity_poly.type
_entity_poly.pdbx_seq_one_letter_code
_entity_poly.pdbx_strand_id
1 'polypeptide(L)'
;MGDSSDNIPGVPGVGEKTAQALLQGLGGLDTLYAEPEKIAALSFRGAKTMAAKLEQNKDVAYLSYQLATIKTDVELELTCEELEVQPPAADDLLALFRQYEFKRWTTDVEAGKWLQAKGGKPAAKPAEPAAAAQAEAEDERPPALSAEHYVTILDEATLVTWIDKLKQAPLFAFDTETDSLDNISANMVGLSFAVEPGVAAYVPVAHDYLDAPDQIPPRARTGVT
;
A
#
# COMPACT_ATOMS: atom_id res chain seq x y z
N MET A 1 7.06 23.87 15.62
CA MET A 1 7.82 22.67 15.22
C MET A 1 7.57 22.42 13.74
N GLY A 2 8.35 21.56 13.08
CA GLY A 2 8.09 21.11 11.70
C GLY A 2 7.32 19.78 11.67
N ASP A 3 7.03 19.32 10.46
CA ASP A 3 6.44 18.02 10.15
C ASP A 3 7.26 17.37 9.03
N SER A 4 8.01 16.31 9.33
CA SER A 4 8.88 15.65 8.36
C SER A 4 8.11 14.82 7.34
N SER A 5 6.93 14.29 7.69
CA SER A 5 6.08 13.53 6.76
C SER A 5 5.56 14.42 5.64
N ASP A 6 5.18 15.65 5.99
CA ASP A 6 4.63 16.64 5.05
C ASP A 6 5.69 17.61 4.49
N ASN A 7 6.99 17.35 4.72
CA ASN A 7 8.10 18.22 4.32
C ASN A 7 7.99 19.67 4.84
N ILE A 8 7.39 19.87 6.01
CA ILE A 8 7.28 21.16 6.68
C ILE A 8 8.52 21.35 7.57
N PRO A 9 9.42 22.31 7.27
CA PRO A 9 10.75 22.38 7.88
C PRO A 9 10.72 22.76 9.37
N GLY A 10 9.85 23.68 9.76
CA GLY A 10 9.81 24.23 11.11
C GLY A 10 11.07 25.02 11.49
N VAL A 11 11.15 25.41 12.77
CA VAL A 11 12.32 26.14 13.31
C VAL A 11 13.29 25.17 13.98
N PRO A 12 14.58 25.16 13.59
CA PRO A 12 15.59 24.32 14.23
C PRO A 12 15.66 24.52 15.75
N GLY A 13 15.60 23.40 16.50
CA GLY A 13 15.63 23.43 17.96
C GLY A 13 14.30 23.75 18.64
N VAL A 14 13.22 23.95 17.87
CA VAL A 14 11.84 24.07 18.38
C VAL A 14 11.09 22.75 18.15
N GLY A 15 11.24 21.83 19.11
CA GLY A 15 10.43 20.61 19.19
C GLY A 15 9.08 20.85 19.89
N GLU A 16 8.28 19.79 20.01
CA GLU A 16 6.92 19.81 20.58
C GLU A 16 6.83 20.52 21.94
N LYS A 17 7.66 20.14 22.92
CA LYS A 17 7.65 20.74 24.28
C LYS A 17 7.96 22.23 24.27
N THR A 18 8.90 22.65 23.42
CA THR A 18 9.26 24.06 23.27
C THR A 18 8.13 24.83 22.59
N ALA A 19 7.56 24.29 21.53
CA ALA A 19 6.44 24.90 20.82
C ALA A 19 5.22 25.07 21.74
N GLN A 20 4.89 24.04 22.54
CA GLN A 20 3.81 24.11 23.52
C GLN A 20 4.03 25.22 24.56
N ALA A 21 5.24 25.33 25.12
CA ALA A 21 5.57 26.37 26.08
C ALA A 21 5.49 27.79 25.48
N LEU A 22 5.91 27.97 24.23
CA LEU A 22 5.80 29.24 23.50
C LEU A 22 4.33 29.61 23.26
N LEU A 23 3.53 28.67 22.76
CA LEU A 23 2.11 28.90 22.46
C LEU A 23 1.29 29.17 23.72
N GLN A 24 1.51 28.42 24.80
CA GLN A 24 0.81 28.64 26.07
C GLN A 24 1.22 29.95 26.75
N GLY A 25 2.48 30.36 26.61
CA GLY A 25 3.02 31.54 27.26
C GLY A 25 2.72 32.86 26.55
N LEU A 26 2.79 32.87 25.22
CA LEU A 26 2.74 34.09 24.41
C LEU A 26 1.74 34.02 23.25
N GLY A 27 1.13 32.87 22.99
CA GLY A 27 0.16 32.70 21.91
C GLY A 27 0.82 32.45 20.55
N GLY A 28 0.31 33.10 19.51
CA GLY A 28 0.67 32.81 18.12
C GLY A 28 2.01 33.37 17.66
N LEU A 29 2.37 33.04 16.41
CA LEU A 29 3.63 33.45 15.78
C LEU A 29 3.80 34.97 15.77
N ASP A 30 2.75 35.72 15.44
CA ASP A 30 2.77 37.19 15.39
C ASP A 30 3.17 37.78 16.75
N THR A 31 2.57 37.28 17.84
CA THR A 31 2.88 37.74 19.20
C THR A 31 4.32 37.39 19.60
N LEU A 32 4.80 36.19 19.23
CA LEU A 32 6.18 35.77 19.50
C LEU A 32 7.23 36.69 18.86
N TYR A 33 6.96 37.20 17.65
CA TYR A 33 7.85 38.14 16.97
C TYR A 33 7.63 39.61 17.36
N ALA A 34 6.45 39.96 17.87
CA ALA A 34 6.16 41.31 18.37
C ALA A 34 6.78 41.56 19.76
N GLU A 35 6.89 40.51 20.60
CA GLU A 35 7.35 40.61 21.99
C GLU A 35 8.50 39.60 22.31
N PRO A 36 9.60 39.59 21.54
CA PRO A 36 10.64 38.55 21.64
C PRO A 36 11.34 38.51 23.01
N GLU A 37 11.39 39.62 23.75
CA GLU A 37 11.96 39.71 25.09
C GLU A 37 11.21 38.88 26.13
N LYS A 38 9.90 38.68 25.96
CA LYS A 38 9.09 37.89 26.90
C LYS A 38 9.37 36.40 26.80
N ILE A 39 9.95 35.94 25.70
CA ILE A 39 10.33 34.54 25.50
C ILE A 39 11.36 34.09 26.55
N ALA A 40 12.28 34.97 26.94
CA ALA A 40 13.30 34.67 27.93
C ALA A 40 12.73 34.45 29.35
N ALA A 41 11.51 34.92 29.62
CA ALA A 41 10.81 34.74 30.89
C ALA A 41 10.05 33.40 30.97
N LEU A 42 9.91 32.67 29.85
CA LEU A 42 9.22 31.39 29.82
C LEU A 42 10.07 30.27 30.42
N SER A 43 9.40 29.30 31.04
CA SER A 43 10.05 28.18 31.73
C SER A 43 10.25 26.97 30.81
N PHE A 44 11.27 27.01 29.95
CA PHE A 44 11.74 25.84 29.19
C PHE A 44 13.25 25.90 28.90
N ARG A 45 13.84 24.74 28.53
CA ARG A 45 15.27 24.64 28.24
C ARG A 45 15.64 25.48 27.01
N GLY A 46 16.48 26.49 27.21
CA GLY A 46 16.98 27.36 26.13
C GLY A 46 16.15 28.63 25.89
N ALA A 47 15.20 28.97 26.78
CA ALA A 47 14.38 30.18 26.66
C ALA A 47 15.18 31.47 26.42
N LYS A 48 16.29 31.66 27.14
CA LYS A 48 17.16 32.85 27.04
C LYS A 48 17.79 33.06 25.64
N THR A 49 17.93 32.02 24.83
CA THR A 49 18.53 32.09 23.49
C THR A 49 17.51 31.86 22.38
N MET A 50 16.25 31.59 22.72
CA MET A 50 15.21 31.22 21.76
C MET A 50 14.80 32.39 20.87
N ALA A 51 14.72 33.61 21.41
CA ALA A 51 14.38 34.81 20.64
C ALA A 51 15.31 35.01 19.44
N ALA A 52 16.63 34.91 19.65
CA ALA A 52 17.61 35.04 18.58
C ALA A 52 17.49 33.92 17.52
N LYS A 53 17.15 32.70 17.94
CA LYS A 53 16.94 31.56 17.02
C LYS A 53 15.69 31.73 16.18
N LEU A 54 14.59 32.19 16.79
CA LEU A 54 13.35 32.49 16.07
C LEU A 54 13.59 33.60 15.04
N GLU A 55 14.28 34.68 15.43
CA GLU A 55 14.60 35.77 14.50
C GLU A 55 15.43 35.31 13.30
N GLN A 56 16.46 34.48 13.53
CA GLN A 56 17.28 33.90 12.45
C GLN A 56 16.50 32.99 11.49
N ASN A 57 15.35 32.45 11.93
CA ASN A 57 14.55 31.49 11.17
C ASN A 57 13.13 32.01 10.94
N LYS A 58 12.94 33.33 10.97
CA LYS A 58 11.63 33.97 10.89
C LYS A 58 10.87 33.58 9.63
N ASP A 59 11.50 33.69 8.48
CA ASP A 59 10.90 33.37 7.19
C ASP A 59 10.48 31.89 7.12
N VAL A 60 11.33 30.99 7.62
CA VAL A 60 11.03 29.55 7.67
C VAL A 60 9.88 29.26 8.64
N ALA A 61 9.78 29.99 9.75
CA ALA A 61 8.69 29.85 10.69
C ALA A 61 7.34 30.24 10.06
N TYR A 62 7.28 31.39 9.39
CA TYR A 62 6.06 31.84 8.70
C TYR A 62 5.72 30.96 7.49
N LEU A 63 6.72 30.50 6.73
CA LEU A 63 6.51 29.52 5.67
C LEU A 63 5.92 28.23 6.22
N SER A 64 6.47 27.71 7.32
CA SER A 64 5.95 26.49 7.96
C SER A 64 4.52 26.68 8.46
N TYR A 65 4.20 27.86 9.00
CA TYR A 65 2.85 28.21 9.42
C TYR A 65 1.88 28.24 8.22
N GLN A 66 2.29 28.85 7.11
CA GLN A 66 1.50 28.88 5.88
C GLN A 66 1.26 27.47 5.33
N LEU A 67 2.30 26.63 5.24
CA LEU A 67 2.20 25.27 4.73
C LEU A 67 1.32 24.37 5.60
N ALA A 68 1.35 24.56 6.93
CA ALA A 68 0.49 23.83 7.85
C ALA A 68 -0.95 24.36 7.91
N THR A 69 -1.22 25.54 7.34
CA THR A 69 -2.56 26.14 7.37
C THR A 69 -3.44 25.51 6.30
N ILE A 70 -4.52 24.86 6.72
CA ILE A 70 -5.51 24.28 5.81
C ILE A 70 -6.17 25.41 5.01
N LYS A 71 -6.09 25.33 3.68
CA LYS A 71 -6.84 26.20 2.77
C LYS A 71 -8.32 25.77 2.79
N THR A 72 -9.16 26.56 3.46
CA THR A 72 -10.59 26.26 3.67
C THR A 72 -11.51 26.93 2.65
N ASP A 73 -10.95 27.74 1.75
CA ASP A 73 -11.63 28.52 0.71
C ASP A 73 -11.35 27.95 -0.69
N VAL A 74 -11.19 26.63 -0.79
CA VAL A 74 -11.01 25.96 -2.09
C VAL A 74 -12.34 25.94 -2.83
N GLU A 75 -12.34 26.38 -4.08
CA GLU A 75 -13.50 26.26 -4.97
C GLU A 75 -13.72 24.78 -5.30
N LEU A 76 -14.90 24.25 -4.95
CA LEU A 76 -15.28 22.86 -5.16
C LEU A 76 -16.51 22.81 -6.07
N GLU A 77 -16.57 21.80 -6.93
CA GLU A 77 -17.69 21.60 -7.87
C GLU A 77 -18.98 21.14 -7.17
N LEU A 78 -18.85 20.54 -5.99
CA LEU A 78 -19.94 19.96 -5.21
C LEU A 78 -20.00 20.59 -3.83
N THR A 79 -21.21 20.82 -3.33
CA THR A 79 -21.45 21.21 -1.95
C THR A 79 -21.59 19.99 -1.05
N CYS A 80 -21.49 20.19 0.27
CA CYS A 80 -21.68 19.09 1.22
C CYS A 80 -23.08 18.47 1.16
N GLU A 81 -24.09 19.26 0.80
CA GLU A 81 -25.47 18.82 0.64
C GLU A 81 -25.66 17.91 -0.59
N GLU A 82 -24.81 18.03 -1.60
CA GLU A 82 -24.85 17.19 -2.81
C GLU A 82 -24.13 15.85 -2.61
N LEU A 83 -23.31 15.72 -1.58
CA LEU A 83 -22.57 14.49 -1.24
C LEU A 83 -23.42 13.47 -0.48
N GLU A 84 -24.57 13.10 -1.07
CA GLU A 84 -25.45 12.07 -0.51
C GLU A 84 -24.96 10.66 -0.85
N VAL A 85 -25.06 9.75 0.12
CA VAL A 85 -24.73 8.33 -0.10
C VAL A 85 -25.75 7.71 -1.05
N GLN A 86 -25.31 7.37 -2.26
CA GLN A 86 -26.12 6.71 -3.26
C GLN A 86 -26.06 5.17 -3.14
N PRO A 87 -27.07 4.44 -3.66
CA PRO A 87 -26.98 3.00 -3.81
C PRO A 87 -25.75 2.59 -4.65
N PRO A 88 -25.07 1.48 -4.31
CA PRO A 88 -23.91 1.03 -5.06
C PRO A 88 -24.30 0.66 -6.51
N ALA A 89 -23.46 1.06 -7.47
CA ALA A 89 -23.55 0.61 -8.85
C ALA A 89 -23.07 -0.85 -8.95
N ALA A 90 -23.97 -1.80 -8.64
CA ALA A 90 -23.63 -3.20 -8.43
C ALA A 90 -22.91 -3.83 -9.63
N ASP A 91 -23.37 -3.57 -10.85
CA ASP A 91 -22.79 -4.15 -12.07
C ASP A 91 -21.36 -3.67 -12.31
N ASP A 92 -21.11 -2.37 -12.16
CA ASP A 92 -19.77 -1.77 -12.30
C ASP A 92 -18.82 -2.27 -11.21
N LEU A 93 -19.31 -2.38 -9.97
CA LEU A 93 -18.53 -2.93 -8.86
C LEU A 93 -18.17 -4.39 -9.07
N LEU A 94 -19.11 -5.22 -9.55
CA LEU A 94 -18.84 -6.63 -9.84
C LEU A 94 -17.80 -6.78 -10.96
N ALA A 95 -17.88 -5.95 -12.00
CA ALA A 95 -16.88 -5.95 -13.08
C ALA A 95 -15.48 -5.66 -12.52
N LEU A 96 -15.34 -4.59 -11.72
CA LEU A 96 -14.06 -4.22 -11.10
C LEU A 96 -13.58 -5.29 -10.11
N PHE A 97 -14.44 -5.81 -9.24
CA PHE A 97 -14.04 -6.80 -8.22
C PHE A 97 -13.65 -8.14 -8.82
N ARG A 98 -14.27 -8.54 -9.94
CA ARG A 98 -13.82 -9.72 -10.69
C ARG A 98 -12.48 -9.45 -11.38
N GLN A 99 -12.31 -8.28 -11.99
CA GLN A 99 -11.04 -7.89 -12.62
C GLN A 99 -9.86 -7.84 -11.64
N TYR A 100 -10.08 -7.34 -10.43
CA TYR A 100 -9.06 -7.25 -9.37
C TYR A 100 -9.06 -8.44 -8.39
N GLU A 101 -9.84 -9.49 -8.70
CA GLU A 101 -9.96 -10.72 -7.90
C GLU A 101 -10.33 -10.51 -6.42
N PHE A 102 -11.13 -9.48 -6.11
CA PHE A 102 -11.64 -9.23 -4.75
C PHE A 102 -12.82 -10.16 -4.40
N LYS A 103 -12.54 -11.47 -4.33
CA LYS A 103 -13.54 -12.56 -4.17
C LYS A 103 -14.53 -12.34 -3.03
N ARG A 104 -14.06 -11.84 -1.88
CA ARG A 104 -14.92 -11.52 -0.73
C ARG A 104 -15.92 -10.41 -1.06
N TRP A 105 -15.45 -9.35 -1.72
CA TRP A 105 -16.29 -8.20 -2.05
C TRP A 105 -17.26 -8.51 -3.18
N THR A 106 -16.87 -9.33 -4.15
CA THR A 106 -17.79 -9.91 -5.15
C THR A 106 -18.96 -10.62 -4.45
N THR A 107 -18.65 -11.51 -3.49
CA THR A 107 -19.66 -12.24 -2.72
C THR A 107 -20.58 -11.29 -1.93
N ASP A 108 -20.00 -10.24 -1.33
CA ASP A 108 -20.77 -9.26 -0.55
C ASP A 108 -21.72 -8.42 -1.43
N VAL A 109 -21.30 -8.05 -2.65
CA VAL A 109 -22.16 -7.36 -3.63
C VAL A 109 -23.27 -8.27 -4.14
N GLU A 110 -22.94 -9.51 -4.53
CA GLU A 110 -23.91 -10.51 -4.98
C GLU A 110 -24.94 -10.83 -3.90
N ALA A 111 -24.52 -10.86 -2.63
CA ALA A 111 -25.40 -11.07 -1.49
C ALA A 111 -26.22 -9.82 -1.09
N GLY A 112 -26.04 -8.67 -1.76
CA GLY A 112 -26.67 -7.40 -1.40
C GLY A 112 -26.24 -6.88 -0.01
N LYS A 113 -25.08 -7.32 0.48
CA LYS A 113 -24.52 -7.00 1.80
C LYS A 113 -23.43 -5.92 1.73
N TRP A 114 -22.96 -5.60 0.52
CA TRP A 114 -21.94 -4.59 0.29
C TRP A 114 -22.34 -3.23 0.87
N LEU A 115 -21.46 -2.65 1.71
CA LEU A 115 -21.66 -1.37 2.40
C LEU A 115 -22.93 -1.27 3.27
N GLN A 116 -23.58 -2.39 3.62
CA GLN A 116 -24.70 -2.35 4.55
C GLN A 116 -24.19 -2.05 5.96
N ALA A 117 -24.41 -0.81 6.40
CA ALA A 117 -24.19 -0.42 7.79
C ALA A 117 -25.06 -1.27 8.71
N LYS A 118 -24.54 -1.70 9.86
CA LYS A 118 -25.37 -2.29 10.94
C LYS A 118 -26.44 -1.27 11.35
N GLY A 119 -27.65 -1.41 10.81
CA GLY A 119 -28.80 -0.54 11.09
C GLY A 119 -29.42 0.18 9.89
N GLY A 120 -28.85 0.07 8.68
CA GLY A 120 -29.47 0.59 7.46
C GLY A 120 -30.60 -0.32 6.97
N LYS A 121 -31.76 0.24 6.59
CA LYS A 121 -32.80 -0.51 5.86
C LYS A 121 -32.21 -1.01 4.54
N PRO A 122 -32.51 -2.25 4.12
CA PRO A 122 -31.96 -2.80 2.89
C PRO A 122 -32.34 -1.92 1.70
N ALA A 123 -31.36 -1.56 0.88
CA ALA A 123 -31.60 -1.01 -0.44
C ALA A 123 -32.45 -2.00 -1.25
N ALA A 124 -33.40 -1.46 -2.01
CA ALA A 124 -34.37 -2.22 -2.76
C ALA A 124 -33.69 -3.30 -3.63
N LYS A 125 -34.26 -4.51 -3.56
CA LYS A 125 -33.91 -5.67 -4.37
C LYS A 125 -33.79 -5.23 -5.84
N PRO A 126 -32.70 -5.54 -6.56
CA PRO A 126 -32.64 -5.30 -8.00
C PRO A 126 -33.84 -5.97 -8.67
N ALA A 127 -34.51 -5.25 -9.56
CA ALA A 127 -35.59 -5.78 -10.37
C ALA A 127 -35.05 -6.98 -11.17
N GLU A 128 -35.76 -8.11 -11.09
CA GLU A 128 -35.48 -9.31 -11.87
C GLU A 128 -35.43 -8.97 -13.36
N PRO A 129 -34.32 -9.23 -14.08
CA PRO A 129 -34.40 -9.40 -15.51
C PRO A 129 -35.19 -10.67 -15.77
N ALA A 130 -36.21 -10.53 -16.63
CA ALA A 130 -37.02 -11.62 -17.13
C ALA A 130 -36.15 -12.78 -17.62
N ALA A 131 -36.59 -13.98 -17.24
CA ALA A 131 -36.12 -15.30 -17.66
C ALA A 131 -35.39 -15.31 -19.03
N ALA A 132 -34.07 -15.22 -18.99
CA ALA A 132 -33.22 -15.94 -19.92
C ALA A 132 -32.87 -17.27 -19.23
N ALA A 133 -33.11 -18.37 -19.93
CA ALA A 133 -32.93 -19.73 -19.44
C ALA A 133 -31.66 -19.87 -18.60
N GLN A 134 -31.83 -20.36 -17.37
CA GLN A 134 -30.74 -20.86 -16.55
C GLN A 134 -30.04 -21.96 -17.35
N ALA A 135 -28.93 -21.63 -17.99
CA ALA A 135 -27.88 -22.61 -18.12
C ALA A 135 -27.40 -22.82 -16.68
N GLU A 136 -27.64 -24.02 -16.16
CA GLU A 136 -26.99 -24.51 -14.97
C GLU A 136 -25.49 -24.30 -15.19
N ALA A 137 -24.93 -23.25 -14.59
CA ALA A 137 -23.50 -23.14 -14.42
C ALA A 137 -23.17 -24.25 -13.43
N GLU A 138 -22.76 -25.40 -13.97
CA GLU A 138 -22.08 -26.43 -13.22
C GLU A 138 -21.06 -25.73 -12.33
N ASP A 139 -21.11 -26.04 -11.04
CA ASP A 139 -20.04 -25.73 -10.09
C ASP A 139 -18.80 -26.49 -10.57
N GLU A 140 -18.15 -25.97 -11.62
CA GLU A 140 -16.81 -26.38 -12.05
C GLU A 140 -15.86 -25.87 -10.98
N ARG A 141 -15.90 -26.54 -9.83
CA ARG A 141 -14.76 -26.61 -8.94
C ARG A 141 -13.59 -26.98 -9.85
N PRO A 142 -12.57 -26.11 -10.01
CA PRO A 142 -11.47 -26.43 -10.89
C PRO A 142 -10.95 -27.80 -10.47
N PRO A 143 -10.77 -28.72 -11.43
CA PRO A 143 -10.41 -30.09 -11.10
C PRO A 143 -9.21 -30.07 -10.17
N ALA A 144 -9.20 -30.95 -9.17
CA ALA A 144 -8.04 -31.11 -8.31
C ALA A 144 -6.84 -31.43 -9.20
N LEU A 145 -5.94 -30.46 -9.35
CA LEU A 145 -4.80 -30.59 -10.25
C LEU A 145 -3.84 -31.62 -9.64
N SER A 146 -3.43 -32.59 -10.45
CA SER A 146 -2.39 -33.54 -10.06
C SER A 146 -1.04 -32.84 -10.00
N ALA A 147 -0.22 -33.19 -9.01
CA ALA A 147 1.17 -32.74 -8.91
C ALA A 147 2.15 -33.69 -9.63
N GLU A 148 1.66 -34.68 -10.39
CA GLU A 148 2.47 -35.67 -11.10
C GLU A 148 3.49 -35.07 -12.08
N HIS A 149 3.22 -33.86 -12.60
CA HIS A 149 4.11 -33.17 -13.54
C HIS A 149 4.82 -31.97 -12.91
N TYR A 150 4.91 -31.93 -11.58
CA TYR A 150 5.67 -30.90 -10.88
C TYR A 150 7.14 -31.29 -10.86
N VAL A 151 8.00 -30.36 -11.27
CA VAL A 151 9.44 -30.58 -11.38
C VAL A 151 10.18 -29.64 -10.45
N THR A 152 10.94 -30.21 -9.50
CA THR A 152 11.98 -29.46 -8.80
C THR A 152 13.23 -29.44 -9.67
N ILE A 153 13.65 -28.26 -10.10
CA ILE A 153 14.78 -28.06 -11.01
C ILE A 153 16.06 -27.93 -10.20
N LEU A 154 16.86 -29.00 -10.18
CA LEU A 154 18.12 -29.07 -9.42
C LEU A 154 19.37 -29.05 -10.31
N ASP A 155 19.19 -29.08 -11.63
CA ASP A 155 20.29 -29.15 -12.60
C ASP A 155 20.05 -28.24 -13.82
N GLU A 156 21.16 -27.81 -14.43
CA GLU A 156 21.16 -26.88 -15.57
C GLU A 156 20.42 -27.43 -16.80
N ALA A 157 20.46 -28.74 -17.05
CA ALA A 157 19.83 -29.32 -18.23
C ALA A 157 18.30 -29.27 -18.12
N THR A 158 17.78 -29.56 -16.92
CA THR A 158 16.36 -29.39 -16.60
C THR A 158 15.95 -27.92 -16.65
N LEU A 159 16.79 -27.01 -16.15
CA LEU A 159 16.53 -25.56 -16.23
C LEU A 159 16.42 -25.08 -17.69
N VAL A 160 17.37 -25.46 -18.55
CA VAL A 160 17.36 -25.11 -19.98
C VAL A 160 16.09 -25.64 -20.66
N THR A 161 15.71 -26.88 -20.37
CA THR A 161 14.48 -27.49 -20.90
C THR A 161 13.24 -26.67 -20.52
N TRP A 162 13.17 -26.18 -19.28
CA TRP A 162 12.06 -25.35 -18.82
C TRP A 162 12.11 -23.93 -19.39
N ILE A 163 13.29 -23.32 -19.54
CA ILE A 163 13.43 -22.02 -20.20
C ILE A 163 12.88 -22.08 -21.64
N ASP A 164 13.17 -23.16 -22.37
CA ASP A 164 12.66 -23.33 -23.74
C ASP A 164 11.15 -23.53 -23.78
N LYS A 165 10.57 -24.25 -22.79
CA LYS A 165 9.11 -24.34 -22.63
C LYS A 165 8.48 -22.98 -22.37
N LEU A 166 9.04 -22.20 -21.43
CA LEU A 166 8.53 -20.88 -21.06
C LEU A 166 8.58 -19.89 -22.23
N LYS A 167 9.62 -19.94 -23.06
CA LYS A 167 9.74 -19.11 -24.29
C LYS A 167 8.70 -19.43 -25.35
N GLN A 168 8.24 -20.67 -25.42
CA GLN A 168 7.25 -21.14 -26.40
C GLN A 168 5.81 -20.97 -25.90
N ALA A 169 5.62 -20.86 -24.58
CA ALA A 169 4.31 -20.70 -23.98
C ALA A 169 3.73 -19.31 -24.32
N PRO A 170 2.45 -19.22 -24.76
CA PRO A 170 1.80 -17.94 -25.04
C PRO A 170 1.60 -17.10 -23.77
N LEU A 171 1.45 -17.76 -22.62
CA LEU A 171 1.44 -17.19 -21.28
C LEU A 171 1.93 -18.26 -20.29
N PHE A 172 2.46 -17.83 -19.14
CA PHE A 172 2.78 -18.71 -18.02
C PHE A 172 2.61 -17.96 -16.71
N ALA A 173 2.33 -18.68 -15.62
CA ALA A 173 2.34 -18.12 -14.28
C ALA A 173 3.77 -18.09 -13.75
N PHE A 174 4.11 -17.04 -13.01
CA PHE A 174 5.41 -16.84 -12.37
C PHE A 174 5.20 -16.37 -10.95
N ASP A 175 5.96 -16.94 -10.01
CA ASP A 175 5.92 -16.58 -8.61
C ASP A 175 7.31 -16.66 -7.97
N THR A 176 7.53 -15.90 -6.90
CA THR A 176 8.80 -15.83 -6.18
C THR A 176 8.61 -16.23 -4.74
N GLU A 177 9.54 -17.04 -4.21
CA GLU A 177 9.55 -17.42 -2.80
C GLU A 177 10.62 -16.64 -2.05
N THR A 178 10.29 -16.17 -0.84
CA THR A 178 11.18 -15.41 0.04
C THR A 178 11.33 -16.03 1.42
N ASP A 179 12.39 -15.68 2.13
CA ASP A 179 12.63 -16.09 3.53
C ASP A 179 11.88 -15.24 4.57
N SER A 180 11.23 -14.16 4.14
CA SER A 180 10.57 -13.17 5.01
C SER A 180 9.39 -12.48 4.33
N LEU A 181 8.47 -11.96 5.15
CA LEU A 181 7.35 -11.09 4.73
C LEU A 181 7.75 -9.61 4.61
N ASP A 182 8.93 -9.23 5.09
CA ASP A 182 9.47 -7.88 4.96
C ASP A 182 10.05 -7.67 3.56
N ASN A 183 9.34 -6.91 2.71
CA ASN A 183 9.70 -6.67 1.33
C ASN A 183 10.99 -5.86 1.12
N ILE A 184 11.55 -5.25 2.17
CA ILE A 184 12.81 -4.49 2.08
C ILE A 184 14.02 -5.40 2.31
N SER A 185 13.89 -6.37 3.22
CA SER A 185 15.03 -7.18 3.71
C SER A 185 14.98 -8.65 3.30
N ALA A 186 13.87 -9.12 2.73
CA ALA A 186 13.70 -10.50 2.29
C ALA A 186 14.74 -10.91 1.22
N ASN A 187 15.30 -12.10 1.38
CA ASN A 187 16.12 -12.74 0.35
C ASN A 187 15.25 -13.68 -0.50
N MET A 188 15.62 -13.81 -1.77
CA MET A 188 14.97 -14.76 -2.68
C MET A 188 15.45 -16.17 -2.38
N VAL A 189 14.52 -17.11 -2.19
CA VAL A 189 14.81 -18.52 -1.92
C VAL A 189 14.43 -19.45 -3.07
N GLY A 190 13.51 -19.03 -3.94
CA GLY A 190 13.18 -19.79 -5.14
C GLY A 190 12.26 -19.07 -6.12
N LEU A 191 12.04 -19.74 -7.25
CA LEU A 191 11.24 -19.27 -8.38
C LEU A 191 10.30 -20.38 -8.84
N SER A 192 9.04 -20.05 -9.05
CA SER A 192 8.01 -21.00 -9.50
C SER A 192 7.46 -20.59 -10.86
N PHE A 193 7.17 -21.59 -11.71
CA PHE A 193 6.62 -21.39 -13.04
C PHE A 193 5.51 -22.42 -13.31
N ALA A 194 4.46 -22.03 -14.04
CA ALA A 194 3.48 -22.97 -14.59
C ALA A 194 3.05 -22.58 -16.00
N VAL A 195 3.15 -23.51 -16.95
CA VAL A 195 2.82 -23.28 -18.38
C VAL A 195 1.39 -23.71 -18.72
N GLU A 196 0.83 -24.66 -17.96
CA GLU A 196 -0.55 -25.11 -18.06
C GLU A 196 -1.00 -25.72 -16.71
N PRO A 197 -2.32 -25.86 -16.45
CA PRO A 197 -2.80 -26.46 -15.20
C PRO A 197 -2.22 -27.86 -14.96
N GLY A 198 -1.61 -28.07 -13.79
CA GLY A 198 -0.99 -29.34 -13.42
C GLY A 198 0.45 -29.54 -13.89
N VAL A 199 1.03 -28.60 -14.65
CA VAL A 199 2.42 -28.66 -15.13
C VAL A 199 3.20 -27.46 -14.61
N ALA A 200 4.01 -27.68 -13.58
CA ALA A 200 4.72 -26.62 -12.87
C ALA A 200 6.19 -27.00 -12.60
N ALA A 201 7.01 -25.98 -12.41
CA ALA A 201 8.40 -26.13 -11.99
C ALA A 201 8.74 -25.18 -10.86
N TYR A 202 9.60 -25.66 -9.97
CA TYR A 202 10.20 -24.87 -8.90
C TYR A 202 11.73 -24.93 -9.01
N VAL A 203 12.38 -23.76 -8.97
CA VAL A 203 13.83 -23.61 -8.96
C VAL A 203 14.24 -23.11 -7.57
N PRO A 204 14.79 -23.98 -6.70
CA PRO A 204 15.43 -23.54 -5.47
C PRO A 204 16.74 -22.80 -5.79
N VAL A 205 16.96 -21.64 -5.16
CA VAL A 205 18.17 -20.82 -5.37
C VAL A 205 19.00 -20.58 -4.10
N ALA A 206 18.40 -20.72 -2.91
CA ALA A 206 19.07 -20.46 -1.63
C ALA A 206 18.54 -21.31 -0.47
N HIS A 207 18.07 -22.54 -0.74
CA HIS A 207 17.66 -23.45 0.34
C HIS A 207 18.88 -23.92 1.15
N ASP A 208 18.88 -23.74 2.46
CA ASP A 208 20.04 -23.97 3.34
C ASP A 208 19.76 -24.88 4.56
N TYR A 209 18.63 -25.59 4.55
CA TYR A 209 18.25 -26.51 5.61
C TYR A 209 19.06 -27.81 5.58
N LEU A 210 19.03 -28.56 6.68
CA LEU A 210 19.68 -29.87 6.79
C LEU A 210 19.11 -30.83 5.72
N ASP A 211 19.97 -31.36 4.86
CA ASP A 211 19.63 -32.21 3.70
C ASP A 211 18.97 -31.47 2.51
N ALA A 212 19.17 -30.15 2.40
CA ALA A 212 18.83 -29.44 1.17
C ALA A 212 19.58 -30.06 -0.02
N PRO A 213 18.88 -30.35 -1.14
CA PRO A 213 19.52 -30.93 -2.31
C PRO A 213 20.52 -29.96 -2.94
N ASP A 214 21.46 -30.49 -3.72
CA ASP A 214 22.34 -29.68 -4.54
C ASP A 214 21.51 -28.81 -5.49
N GLN A 215 21.78 -27.51 -5.47
CA GLN A 215 21.09 -26.50 -6.26
C GLN A 215 21.98 -26.01 -7.39
N ILE A 216 21.36 -25.45 -8.43
CA ILE A 216 22.09 -24.78 -9.50
C ILE A 216 22.83 -23.59 -8.88
N PRO A 217 24.16 -23.52 -8.95
CA PRO A 217 24.89 -22.42 -8.35
C PRO A 217 24.54 -21.12 -9.08
N PRO A 218 24.37 -20.00 -8.36
CA PRO A 218 24.17 -18.72 -9.00
C PRO A 218 25.36 -18.46 -9.93
N ARG A 219 25.08 -18.24 -11.22
CA ARG A 219 26.14 -17.83 -12.15
C ARG A 219 26.73 -16.53 -11.64
N ALA A 220 28.04 -16.52 -11.39
CA ALA A 220 28.76 -15.29 -11.08
C ALA A 220 28.38 -14.25 -12.13
N ARG A 221 28.00 -13.04 -11.69
CA ARG A 221 27.81 -11.90 -12.59
C ARG A 221 29.13 -11.71 -13.34
N THR A 222 29.25 -12.28 -14.54
CA THR A 222 30.28 -11.89 -15.49
C THR A 222 29.93 -10.45 -15.84
N GLY A 223 30.67 -9.51 -15.25
CA GLY A 223 30.47 -8.08 -15.46
C GLY A 223 30.53 -7.80 -16.96
N VAL A 224 29.38 -7.50 -17.53
CA VAL A 224 29.32 -6.76 -18.79
C VAL A 224 29.47 -5.31 -18.38
N THR A 225 30.70 -4.80 -18.48
CA THR A 225 30.99 -3.38 -18.68
C THR A 225 30.44 -2.90 -20.00
#